data_AF-A0A926T4H4-F1
#
_entry.id   AF-A0A926T4H4-F1
#
_cell.length_a   1.000
_cell.length_b   1.000
_cell.length_c   1.000
_cell.angle_alpha   90.00
_cell.angle_beta   90.00
_cell.angle_gamma   90.00
#
_symmetry.space_group_name_H-M   'P 1'
#
loop_
_entity.id
_entity.type
_entity.pdbx_description
1 polymer ?
#
loop_
_entity_poly.entity_id
_entity_poly.type
_entity_poly.pdbx_seq_one_letter_code
_entity_poly.pdbx_strand_id
1 'polypeptide(L)'
;MNIYPSTTEGQVCIINHYGTAQAVSLSLGNVFNQRIYSDNHEVIFLEGNYAGVAGSRNQPGVNVYRLFAPAQVRTRAFWRDWPEGYRVMEQFNAAGCIAFSSN
;
A
#
# COMPACT_ATOMS: atom_id res chain seq x y z
N MET A 1 0.94 -4.50 4.87
CA MET A 1 0.96 -3.53 3.76
C MET A 1 0.72 -4.27 2.47
N ASN A 2 -0.02 -3.66 1.53
CA ASN A 2 -0.21 -4.16 0.17
C ASN A 2 0.09 -3.05 -0.84
N ILE A 3 0.63 -3.39 -2.00
CA ILE A 3 1.05 -2.44 -3.04
C ILE A 3 0.34 -2.82 -4.34
N TYR A 4 -0.33 -1.86 -4.97
CA TYR A 4 -1.17 -2.04 -6.15
C TYR A 4 -0.76 -1.03 -7.22
N PRO A 5 -0.63 -1.42 -8.50
CA PRO A 5 -0.43 -0.45 -9.57
C PRO A 5 -1.60 0.50 -9.70
N SER A 6 -1.29 1.72 -10.13
CA SER A 6 -2.28 2.62 -10.69
C SER A 6 -2.35 2.52 -12.21
N THR A 7 -3.39 3.10 -12.81
CA THR A 7 -3.45 3.37 -14.25
C THR A 7 -2.52 4.49 -14.70
N THR A 8 -1.91 5.22 -13.75
CA THR A 8 -0.93 6.27 -14.03
C THR A 8 0.47 5.65 -14.10
N GLU A 9 1.19 5.93 -15.19
CA GLU A 9 2.53 5.41 -15.38
C GLU A 9 3.45 5.77 -14.21
N GLY A 10 4.16 4.77 -13.69
CA GLY A 10 5.09 4.94 -12.59
C GLY A 10 4.45 5.11 -11.20
N GLN A 11 3.13 5.21 -11.07
CA GLN A 11 2.46 5.37 -9.76
C GLN A 11 1.86 4.06 -9.24
N VAL A 12 1.88 3.88 -7.92
CA VAL A 12 1.28 2.78 -7.17
C VAL A 12 0.42 3.31 -6.00
N CYS A 13 -0.63 2.58 -5.64
CA CYS A 13 -1.33 2.71 -4.37
C CYS A 13 -0.75 1.77 -3.32
N ILE A 14 -0.64 2.25 -2.10
CA ILE A 14 -0.14 1.48 -0.96
C ILE A 14 -1.23 1.48 0.11
N ILE A 15 -1.76 0.31 0.42
CA ILE A 15 -2.69 0.13 1.53
C ILE A 15 -1.90 -0.32 2.76
N ASN A 16 -1.84 0.57 3.76
CA ASN A 16 -1.21 0.31 5.04
C ASN A 16 -2.25 -0.22 6.03
N HIS A 17 -1.89 -1.26 6.76
CA HIS A 17 -2.73 -1.84 7.81
C HIS A 17 -1.90 -1.88 9.09
N TYR A 18 -2.41 -1.28 10.15
CA TYR A 18 -1.72 -1.15 11.42
C TYR A 18 -2.40 -2.03 12.48
N GLY A 19 -1.81 -3.21 12.71
CA GLY A 19 -2.04 -4.05 13.89
C GLY A 19 -3.50 -4.39 14.24
N THR A 20 -3.71 -4.64 15.54
CA THR A 20 -4.97 -5.11 16.15
C THR A 20 -6.10 -4.09 16.16
N ALA A 21 -5.80 -2.82 15.83
CA ALA A 21 -6.76 -1.73 15.89
C ALA A 21 -7.64 -1.61 14.64
N GLN A 22 -7.48 -2.50 13.64
CA GLN A 22 -8.19 -2.39 12.35
C GLN A 22 -7.99 -0.99 11.72
N ALA A 23 -6.84 -0.37 11.94
CA ALA A 23 -6.51 0.92 11.37
C ALA A 23 -5.92 0.71 9.97
N VAL A 24 -6.51 1.38 8.98
CA VAL A 24 -6.07 1.34 7.58
C VAL A 24 -5.89 2.75 7.02
N SER A 25 -4.87 2.93 6.18
CA SER A 25 -4.67 4.15 5.40
C SER A 25 -4.27 3.84 3.97
N LEU A 26 -4.48 4.81 3.09
CA LEU A 26 -3.96 4.83 1.74
C LEU A 26 -2.80 5.83 1.67
N SER A 27 -1.70 5.43 1.04
CA SER A 27 -0.66 6.32 0.51
C SER A 27 -0.48 6.07 -0.98
N LEU A 28 0.01 7.08 -1.69
CA LEU A 28 0.46 6.94 -3.07
C LEU A 28 1.98 6.83 -3.11
N GLY A 29 2.51 6.14 -4.10
CA GLY A 29 3.94 6.09 -4.33
C GLY A 29 4.30 6.09 -5.81
N ASN A 30 5.55 6.41 -6.11
CA ASN A 30 6.09 6.33 -7.46
C ASN A 30 7.26 5.36 -7.53
N VAL A 31 7.25 4.48 -8.53
CA VAL A 31 8.34 3.55 -8.84
C VAL A 31 9.43 4.32 -9.58
N PHE A 32 10.62 4.34 -9.00
CA PHE A 32 11.82 4.92 -9.60
C PHE A 32 13.05 4.12 -9.18
N ASN A 33 13.89 3.72 -10.15
CA ASN A 33 15.08 2.90 -9.90
C ASN A 33 14.83 1.69 -8.99
N GLN A 34 13.79 0.91 -9.31
CA GLN A 34 13.39 -0.31 -8.58
C GLN A 34 12.99 -0.08 -7.11
N ARG A 35 12.67 1.16 -6.73
CA ARG A 35 12.18 1.56 -5.40
C ARG A 35 10.88 2.32 -5.54
N ILE A 36 10.06 2.30 -4.50
CA ILE A 36 8.84 3.10 -4.43
C ILE A 36 9.07 4.24 -3.44
N TYR A 37 8.86 5.46 -3.89
CA TYR A 37 8.90 6.66 -3.05
C TYR A 37 7.47 7.09 -2.75
N SER A 38 7.05 7.01 -1.48
CA SER A 38 5.67 7.30 -1.07
C SER A 38 5.49 8.77 -0.66
N ASP A 39 4.27 9.26 -0.80
CA ASP A 39 3.81 10.56 -0.25
C ASP A 39 3.83 10.58 1.29
N ASN A 40 3.94 9.43 1.93
CA ASN A 40 4.15 9.26 3.36
C ASN A 40 5.63 9.42 3.78
N HIS A 41 6.50 9.89 2.87
CA HIS A 41 7.95 10.05 3.08
C HIS A 41 8.67 8.74 3.41
N GLU A 42 8.23 7.65 2.80
CA GLU A 42 8.86 6.33 2.93
C GLU A 42 9.50 5.92 1.60
N VAL A 43 10.61 5.19 1.70
CA VAL A 43 11.22 4.48 0.58
C VAL A 43 10.97 3.00 0.79
N ILE A 44 10.28 2.38 -0.16
CA ILE A 44 9.96 0.96 -0.14
C ILE A 44 10.83 0.26 -1.18
N PHE A 45 11.53 -0.79 -0.74
CA PHE A 45 12.32 -1.67 -1.60
C PHE A 45 11.82 -3.11 -1.45
N LEU A 46 11.84 -3.85 -2.55
CA LEU A 46 11.26 -5.18 -2.64
C LEU A 46 12.37 -6.23 -2.77
N GLU A 47 12.27 -7.29 -1.99
CA GLU A 47 13.15 -8.46 -2.08
C GLU A 47 12.29 -9.74 -1.97
N GLY A 48 12.10 -10.42 -3.09
CA GLY A 48 11.17 -11.54 -3.18
C GLY A 48 9.76 -11.13 -2.73
N ASN A 49 9.23 -11.81 -1.71
CA ASN A 49 7.93 -11.52 -1.11
C ASN A 49 8.01 -10.62 0.12
N TYR A 50 9.08 -9.84 0.27
CA TYR A 50 9.26 -8.91 1.37
C TYR A 50 9.37 -7.48 0.85
N ALA A 51 8.83 -6.55 1.63
CA ALA A 51 9.00 -5.12 1.45
C ALA A 51 9.70 -4.54 2.67
N GLY A 52 10.87 -3.95 2.45
CA GLY A 52 11.51 -3.08 3.43
C GLY A 52 11.00 -1.66 3.26
N VAL A 53 10.58 -1.04 4.34
CA VAL A 53 10.06 0.34 4.38
C VAL A 53 11.01 1.15 5.24
N ALA A 54 11.78 2.01 4.59
CA ALA A 54 12.66 2.96 5.26
C ALA A 54 11.93 4.31 5.38
N GLY A 55 11.83 4.82 6.61
CA GLY A 55 11.23 6.13 6.90
C GLY A 55 12.12 6.93 7.84
N SER A 56 12.04 8.26 7.75
CA SER A 56 12.79 9.18 8.61
C SER A 56 11.91 10.04 9.52
N ARG A 57 10.58 10.00 9.36
CA ARG A 57 9.64 10.77 10.18
C ARG A 57 9.37 10.08 11.52
N ASN A 58 9.42 10.85 12.61
CA ASN A 58 9.09 10.51 14.00
C ASN A 58 9.94 9.41 14.66
N GLN A 59 10.27 8.33 13.95
CA GLN A 59 11.19 7.28 14.38
C GLN A 59 11.96 6.77 13.15
N PRO A 60 13.17 7.29 12.89
CA PRO A 60 13.98 6.82 11.78
C PRO A 60 14.27 5.32 11.92
N GLY A 61 14.04 4.57 10.86
CA GLY A 61 14.22 3.13 10.89
C GLY A 61 13.80 2.42 9.62
N VAL A 62 14.02 1.11 9.62
CA VAL A 62 13.59 0.20 8.56
C VAL A 62 12.68 -0.85 9.16
N ASN A 63 11.44 -0.89 8.69
CA ASN A 63 10.49 -1.96 9.02
C ASN A 63 10.40 -2.93 7.85
N VAL A 64 10.37 -4.23 8.12
CA VAL A 64 10.25 -5.25 7.09
C VAL A 64 8.90 -5.93 7.21
N TYR A 65 8.17 -5.97 6.09
CA TYR A 65 6.87 -6.61 5.99
C TYR A 65 6.93 -7.73 4.97
N ARG A 66 6.31 -8.86 5.29
CA ARG A 66 6.02 -9.87 4.29
C ARG A 66 4.83 -9.40 3.43
N LEU A 67 5.05 -9.31 2.13
CA LEU A 67 3.99 -9.11 1.15
C LEU A 67 3.32 -10.46 0.87
N PHE A 68 2.00 -10.50 0.98
CA PHE A 68 1.23 -11.66 0.54
C PHE A 68 0.86 -11.45 -0.93
N ALA A 69 1.52 -12.18 -1.82
CA ALA A 69 1.27 -12.14 -3.27
C ALA A 69 0.00 -12.93 -3.66
N PRO A 70 -0.69 -12.53 -4.74
CA PRO A 70 -1.24 -11.19 -4.90
C PRO A 70 -2.41 -10.99 -3.93
N ALA A 71 -2.38 -9.90 -3.16
CA ALA A 71 -3.54 -9.52 -2.36
C ALA A 71 -4.67 -9.13 -3.30
N GLN A 72 -5.77 -9.90 -3.30
CA GLN A 72 -6.99 -9.44 -3.95
C GLN A 72 -7.40 -8.12 -3.30
N VAL A 73 -7.77 -7.13 -4.13
CA VAL A 73 -8.37 -5.90 -3.61
C VAL A 73 -9.58 -6.31 -2.78
N ARG A 74 -9.48 -6.00 -1.50
CA ARG A 74 -10.50 -6.36 -0.51
C ARG A 74 -11.78 -5.61 -0.85
N THR A 75 -12.90 -6.33 -0.86
CA THR A 75 -14.19 -5.76 -1.22
C THR A 75 -14.65 -4.74 -0.18
N ARG A 76 -15.59 -3.87 -0.57
CA ARG A 76 -16.28 -2.98 0.37
C ARG A 76 -16.81 -3.72 1.61
N ALA A 77 -17.27 -4.96 1.45
CA ALA A 77 -17.75 -5.80 2.54
C ALA A 77 -16.64 -6.21 3.52
N PHE A 78 -15.42 -6.50 3.04
CA PHE A 78 -14.27 -6.79 3.90
C PHE A 78 -13.92 -5.61 4.82
N TRP A 79 -14.07 -4.40 4.29
CA TRP A 79 -13.72 -3.16 4.98
C TRP A 79 -14.84 -2.58 5.85
N ARG A 80 -16.03 -3.19 5.86
CA ARG A 80 -17.20 -2.66 6.55
C ARG A 80 -16.95 -2.38 8.03
N ASP A 81 -16.15 -3.24 8.66
CA ASP A 81 -15.93 -3.22 10.10
C ASP A 81 -14.70 -2.37 10.49
N TRP A 82 -13.98 -1.81 9.49
CA TRP A 82 -12.80 -0.95 9.71
C TRP A 82 -13.25 0.52 9.58
N PRO A 83 -13.04 1.38 10.60
CA PRO A 83 -13.56 2.75 10.59
C PRO A 83 -13.14 3.56 9.35
N GLU A 84 -11.92 3.37 8.87
CA GLU A 84 -11.36 4.05 7.70
C GLU A 84 -11.53 3.26 6.40
N GLY A 85 -12.08 2.06 6.46
CA GLY A 85 -12.13 1.11 5.36
C GLY A 85 -12.89 1.64 4.13
N TYR A 86 -14.05 2.26 4.33
CA TYR A 86 -14.80 2.89 3.24
C TYR A 86 -14.02 4.03 2.57
N ARG A 87 -13.43 4.92 3.39
CA ARG A 87 -12.66 6.06 2.90
C ARG A 87 -11.45 5.60 2.09
N VAL A 88 -10.74 4.57 2.55
CA VAL A 88 -9.59 4.01 1.83
C VAL A 88 -10.01 3.45 0.47
N MET A 89 -11.16 2.77 0.39
CA MET A 89 -11.66 2.25 -0.88
C MET A 89 -12.09 3.35 -1.86
N GLU A 90 -12.72 4.41 -1.38
CA GLU A 90 -13.06 5.57 -2.22
C GLU A 90 -11.80 6.24 -2.77
N GLN A 91 -10.79 6.45 -1.93
CA GLN A 91 -9.51 7.03 -2.35
C GLN A 91 -8.74 6.11 -3.31
N PHE A 92 -8.77 4.79 -3.08
CA PHE A 92 -8.13 3.81 -3.96
C PHE A 92 -8.73 3.82 -5.37
N ASN A 93 -10.07 3.86 -5.45
CA ASN A 93 -10.77 3.96 -6.73
C ASN A 93 -10.53 5.31 -7.41
N ALA A 94 -10.53 6.41 -6.65
CA ALA A 94 -10.25 7.75 -7.17
C ALA A 94 -8.82 7.89 -7.71
N ALA A 95 -7.87 7.16 -7.14
CA ALA A 95 -6.48 7.10 -7.62
C ALA A 95 -6.29 6.21 -8.86
N GLY A 96 -7.35 5.53 -9.34
CA GLY A 96 -7.27 4.66 -10.51
C GLY A 96 -6.46 3.39 -10.28
N CYS A 97 -6.40 2.90 -9.04
CA CYS A 97 -5.61 1.72 -8.71
C CYS A 97 -6.33 0.41 -9.04
N ILE A 98 -5.57 -0.56 -9.56
CA ILE A 98 -6.08 -1.86 -10.00
C ILE A 98 -5.51 -2.98 -9.14
N ALA A 99 -6.36 -3.96 -8.82
CA ALA A 99 -5.86 -5.25 -8.37
C ALA A 99 -5.18 -5.91 -9.56
N PHE A 100 -3.89 -6.25 -9.47
CA PHE A 100 -3.35 -7.20 -10.44
C PHE A 100 -4.10 -8.53 -10.28
N SER A 101 -4.93 -8.89 -11.25
CA SER A 101 -5.19 -10.30 -11.53
C SER A 101 -3.99 -10.81 -12.31
N SER A 102 -3.24 -11.74 -11.75
CA SER A 102 -2.39 -12.60 -12.58
C SER A 102 -3.30 -13.28 -13.61
N ASN A 103 -3.08 -12.96 -14.89
CA ASN A 103 -3.57 -13.79 -16.00
C ASN A 103 -2.98 -15.19 -15.91
#